data_AF-A0A7C0TW14-F1
#
_entry.id   AF-A0A7C0TW14-F1
#
_cell.length_a   1.000
_cell.length_b   1.000
_cell.length_c   1.000
_cell.angle_alpha   90.00
_cell.angle_beta   90.00
_cell.angle_gamma   90.00
#
_symmetry.space_group_name_H-M   'P 1'
#
loop_
_entity.id
_entity.type
_entity.pdbx_description
1 polymer ?
#
loop_
_entity_poly.entity_id
_entity_poly.type
_entity_poly.pdbx_seq_one_letter_code
_entity_poly.pdbx_strand_id
1 'polypeptide(L)'
;VVDGEQDDLQGVPTLEEIQRHPMDDLLRGERLPHIWCQGCGIGTAVSCFISALLRSGLDLDKVAVVSGIGCTGRVAGYIRLDSFHTTHGRAIPFATGLKLANPELKVVVFSGDGDLVAIGGNHFIHAARRNMDLTVICVNNFNYGMTGGQMGPTTPTKARTSTSRQGNLEHPFNVPYLAAAGGATYVARWTVLHARRLERSIHKALLKPGFTVVEAISPCPTLYGRWNRKAYGSDMFEYYRQKSVIRHNAQPWEVDIDLAGEIICGEFVDIERPTFQDMYQKLHPDVHPSEDLGLLQRPPTELDAGFEVARLPTLDTERDVTQVEVGSLQTSAVSEAKHTEIRLCGFGGQGIILAGLITGRAAALHDHLETTLTQSYGPESRGGACSAAVVISDGAILYPYVTRPNLIAAMYQEAYTTYHGQLAEGGLLLVDADLVHPDPDAGQCVVRIPATRIAEEELGRTQVANVVMLGAIAAMSDVISAEALRRSVLESVPKGTEELNAAAFDRGYEYARQQKSE
;
A
#
# COMPACT_ATOMS: atom_id res chain seq x y z
N VAL A 1 -32.91 -9.55 60.51
CA VAL A 1 -33.94 -9.99 59.54
C VAL A 1 -34.22 -8.78 58.66
N VAL A 2 -33.56 -8.55 57.54
CA VAL A 2 -33.02 -9.49 56.53
C VAL A 2 -31.70 -8.88 56.01
N ASP A 3 -30.56 -9.40 56.46
CA ASP A 3 -29.55 -9.96 55.54
C ASP A 3 -30.17 -10.75 54.38
N GLY A 4 -29.97 -10.28 53.15
CA GLY A 4 -30.31 -11.03 51.94
C GLY A 4 -30.78 -10.14 50.79
N GLU A 5 -29.84 -9.47 50.11
CA GLU A 5 -29.94 -9.05 48.71
C GLU A 5 -28.55 -8.58 48.24
N GLN A 6 -27.56 -9.48 48.38
CA GLN A 6 -26.48 -9.52 47.41
C GLN A 6 -26.92 -10.55 46.37
N ASP A 7 -26.88 -10.14 45.10
CA ASP A 7 -26.72 -10.99 43.91
C ASP A 7 -27.81 -10.99 42.82
N ASP A 8 -28.55 -9.89 42.63
CA ASP A 8 -29.53 -9.77 41.52
C ASP A 8 -28.93 -9.30 40.17
N LEU A 9 -27.60 -9.11 40.10
CA LEU A 9 -26.90 -8.66 38.88
C LEU A 9 -25.84 -9.64 38.36
N GLN A 10 -25.71 -10.83 38.95
CA GLN A 10 -24.87 -11.89 38.38
C GLN A 10 -25.45 -12.34 37.04
N GLY A 11 -24.82 -11.90 35.95
CA GLY A 11 -25.21 -12.23 34.58
C GLY A 11 -25.90 -11.10 33.79
N VAL A 12 -26.09 -9.92 34.39
CA VAL A 12 -26.52 -8.72 33.64
C VAL A 12 -25.26 -8.00 33.14
N PRO A 13 -25.06 -7.89 31.80
CA PRO A 13 -23.90 -7.19 31.27
C PRO A 13 -23.88 -5.74 31.76
N THR A 14 -22.73 -5.30 32.26
CA THR A 14 -22.46 -3.92 32.64
C THR A 14 -22.66 -2.98 31.44
N LEU A 15 -22.89 -1.68 31.69
CA LEU A 15 -23.00 -0.67 30.62
C LEU A 15 -21.76 -0.66 29.71
N GLU A 16 -20.60 -0.96 30.27
CA GLU A 16 -19.33 -1.10 29.55
C GLU A 16 -19.31 -2.35 28.66
N GLU A 17 -19.82 -3.50 29.15
CA GLU A 17 -20.00 -4.73 28.36
C GLU A 17 -21.08 -4.59 27.28
N ILE A 18 -22.12 -3.79 27.51
CA ILE A 18 -23.16 -3.48 26.51
C ILE A 18 -22.61 -2.56 25.42
N GLN A 19 -21.67 -1.67 25.75
CA GLN A 19 -21.05 -0.75 24.81
C GLN A 19 -19.92 -1.40 24.00
N ARG A 20 -19.33 -2.49 24.51
CA ARG A 20 -18.24 -3.21 23.85
C ARG A 20 -18.79 -4.14 22.78
N HIS A 21 -18.39 -3.92 21.53
CA HIS A 21 -18.79 -4.80 20.45
C HIS A 21 -18.05 -6.14 20.56
N PRO A 22 -18.67 -7.31 20.28
CA PRO A 22 -18.03 -8.62 20.44
C PRO A 22 -16.73 -8.83 19.63
N MET A 23 -16.49 -8.00 18.61
CA MET A 23 -15.27 -8.03 17.80
C MET A 23 -14.16 -7.10 18.32
N ASP A 24 -14.45 -6.22 19.28
CA ASP A 24 -13.46 -5.28 19.82
C ASP A 24 -12.26 -6.01 20.43
N ASP A 25 -12.47 -7.25 20.87
CA ASP A 25 -11.40 -8.05 21.43
C ASP A 25 -10.35 -8.53 20.43
N LEU A 26 -10.69 -8.51 19.15
CA LEU A 26 -9.79 -8.90 18.07
C LEU A 26 -9.45 -7.73 17.17
N LEU A 27 -9.84 -6.51 17.54
CA LEU A 27 -9.53 -5.28 16.82
C LEU A 27 -8.62 -4.38 17.64
N ARG A 28 -7.71 -3.71 16.95
CA ARG A 28 -6.86 -2.64 17.49
C ARG A 28 -7.61 -1.32 17.43
N GLY A 29 -8.38 -1.03 18.47
CA GLY A 29 -9.21 0.18 18.56
C GLY A 29 -8.40 1.48 18.40
N GLU A 30 -7.16 1.49 18.87
CA GLU A 30 -6.22 2.61 18.76
C GLU A 30 -5.77 2.90 17.32
N ARG A 31 -6.02 1.99 16.39
CA ARG A 31 -5.74 2.16 14.95
C ARG A 31 -6.97 2.49 14.14
N LEU A 32 -8.13 2.64 14.77
CA LEU A 32 -9.35 3.12 14.12
C LEU A 32 -9.39 4.66 14.12
N PRO A 33 -9.95 5.30 13.07
CA PRO A 33 -10.67 4.70 11.94
C PRO A 33 -9.74 4.03 10.92
N HIS A 34 -10.24 2.96 10.29
CA HIS A 34 -9.50 2.27 9.23
C HIS A 34 -9.41 3.12 7.95
N ILE A 35 -8.38 2.88 7.14
CA ILE A 35 -8.15 3.62 5.88
C ILE A 35 -9.09 3.23 4.70
N TRP A 36 -9.89 2.17 4.84
CA TRP A 36 -10.68 1.67 3.70
C TRP A 36 -11.82 2.62 3.32
N CYS A 37 -12.03 2.77 2.00
CA CYS A 37 -13.04 3.67 1.46
C CYS A 37 -14.46 3.28 1.88
N GLN A 38 -15.35 4.27 1.95
CA GLN A 38 -16.79 4.05 2.11
C GLN A 38 -17.31 3.12 1.00
N GLY A 39 -18.07 2.09 1.40
CA GLY A 39 -18.59 1.06 0.49
C GLY A 39 -17.58 0.01 0.03
N CYS A 40 -16.34 0.01 0.56
CA CYS A 40 -15.39 -1.08 0.35
C CYS A 40 -15.79 -2.31 1.19
N GLY A 41 -15.66 -3.53 0.64
CA GLY A 41 -16.02 -4.76 1.35
C GLY A 41 -14.93 -5.39 2.19
N ILE A 42 -13.73 -4.79 2.28
CA ILE A 42 -12.65 -5.34 3.12
C ILE A 42 -13.09 -5.41 4.59
N GLY A 43 -13.79 -4.39 5.09
CA GLY A 43 -14.35 -4.39 6.45
C GLY A 43 -15.29 -5.59 6.68
N THR A 44 -16.19 -5.87 5.74
CA THR A 44 -17.06 -7.06 5.80
C THR A 44 -16.28 -8.36 5.80
N ALA A 45 -15.25 -8.49 4.96
CA ALA A 45 -14.40 -9.67 4.94
C ALA A 45 -13.64 -9.87 6.27
N VAL A 46 -13.17 -8.78 6.89
CA VAL A 46 -12.56 -8.81 8.23
C VAL A 46 -13.57 -9.22 9.29
N SER A 47 -14.78 -8.66 9.30
CA SER A 47 -15.83 -9.08 10.23
C SER A 47 -16.20 -10.56 10.07
N CYS A 48 -16.27 -11.06 8.84
CA CYS A 48 -16.47 -12.49 8.58
C CYS A 48 -15.31 -13.34 9.12
N PHE A 49 -14.07 -12.89 8.95
CA PHE A 49 -12.89 -13.58 9.47
C PHE A 49 -12.85 -13.60 11.01
N ILE A 50 -13.07 -12.46 11.66
CA ILE A 50 -13.10 -12.36 13.13
C ILE A 50 -14.21 -13.25 13.70
N SER A 51 -15.41 -13.19 13.11
CA SER A 51 -16.54 -14.05 13.50
C SER A 51 -16.20 -15.53 13.35
N ALA A 52 -15.61 -15.92 12.21
CA ALA A 52 -15.18 -17.28 11.97
C ALA A 52 -14.11 -17.74 12.98
N LEU A 53 -13.17 -16.85 13.33
CA LEU A 53 -12.12 -17.14 14.30
C LEU A 53 -12.69 -17.36 15.71
N LEU A 54 -13.56 -16.46 16.19
CA LEU A 54 -14.23 -16.61 17.48
C LEU A 54 -15.04 -17.91 17.57
N ARG A 55 -15.68 -18.32 16.47
CA ARG A 55 -16.46 -19.56 16.40
C ARG A 55 -15.62 -20.82 16.31
N SER A 56 -14.39 -20.72 15.79
CA SER A 56 -13.52 -21.87 15.57
C SER A 56 -13.06 -22.54 16.86
N GLY A 57 -13.11 -21.82 17.99
CA GLY A 57 -12.58 -22.30 19.28
C GLY A 57 -11.05 -22.47 19.26
N LEU A 58 -10.36 -21.94 18.26
CA LEU A 58 -8.90 -21.93 18.20
C LEU A 58 -8.33 -21.09 19.35
N ASP A 59 -7.23 -21.56 19.92
CA ASP A 59 -6.41 -20.78 20.83
C ASP A 59 -5.84 -19.57 20.09
N LEU A 60 -6.31 -18.37 20.44
CA LEU A 60 -5.97 -17.14 19.75
C LEU A 60 -4.48 -16.79 19.88
N ASP A 61 -3.82 -17.24 20.95
CA ASP A 61 -2.37 -17.06 21.15
C ASP A 61 -1.55 -17.93 20.17
N LYS A 62 -2.20 -18.90 19.52
CA LYS A 62 -1.60 -19.74 18.47
C LYS A 62 -2.05 -19.36 17.06
N VAL A 63 -2.69 -18.20 16.88
CA VAL A 63 -3.14 -17.73 15.57
C VAL A 63 -2.27 -16.56 15.11
N ALA A 64 -1.64 -16.73 13.95
CA ALA A 64 -0.84 -15.69 13.33
C ALA A 64 -1.42 -15.25 11.98
N VAL A 65 -1.52 -13.93 11.77
CA VAL A 65 -2.04 -13.34 10.53
C VAL A 65 -0.90 -12.74 9.73
N VAL A 66 -0.69 -13.23 8.51
CA VAL A 66 0.34 -12.71 7.59
C VAL A 66 -0.35 -12.03 6.41
N SER A 67 0.14 -10.85 6.04
CA SER A 67 -0.41 -10.05 4.96
C SER A 67 0.71 -9.52 4.07
N GLY A 68 0.39 -9.29 2.79
CA GLY A 68 1.28 -8.64 1.84
C GLY A 68 0.98 -7.14 1.75
N ILE A 69 1.22 -6.53 0.60
CA ILE A 69 1.00 -5.09 0.38
C ILE A 69 -0.28 -4.84 -0.42
N GLY A 70 -1.09 -3.89 0.05
CA GLY A 70 -2.31 -3.42 -0.60
C GLY A 70 -3.36 -2.97 0.41
N CYS A 71 -4.53 -2.52 -0.07
CA CYS A 71 -5.63 -2.14 0.83
C CYS A 71 -5.99 -3.27 1.79
N THR A 72 -6.09 -4.50 1.26
CA THR A 72 -6.32 -5.72 2.04
C THR A 72 -5.14 -6.05 2.97
N GLY A 73 -3.91 -5.74 2.57
CA GLY A 73 -2.71 -6.01 3.38
C GLY A 73 -2.73 -5.30 4.74
N ARG A 74 -3.41 -4.16 4.84
CA ARG A 74 -3.54 -3.40 6.09
C ARG A 74 -4.33 -4.13 7.18
N VAL A 75 -4.98 -5.25 6.89
CA VAL A 75 -5.68 -6.08 7.88
C VAL A 75 -4.78 -6.48 9.05
N ALA A 76 -3.51 -6.83 8.80
CA ALA A 76 -2.56 -7.11 9.89
C ALA A 76 -2.34 -5.90 10.82
N GLY A 77 -2.56 -4.68 10.33
CA GLY A 77 -2.52 -3.48 11.13
C GLY A 77 -3.66 -3.39 12.14
N TYR A 78 -4.85 -3.89 11.81
CA TYR A 78 -6.09 -3.69 12.57
C TYR A 78 -6.51 -4.86 13.45
N ILE A 79 -5.95 -6.05 13.24
CA ILE A 79 -6.30 -7.23 14.05
C ILE A 79 -5.40 -7.32 15.27
N ARG A 80 -6.00 -7.58 16.44
CA ARG A 80 -5.33 -7.75 17.73
C ARG A 80 -4.90 -9.21 17.94
N LEU A 81 -4.04 -9.68 17.04
CA LEU A 81 -3.34 -10.97 17.09
C LEU A 81 -1.88 -10.73 16.69
N ASP A 82 -1.05 -11.75 16.80
CA ASP A 82 0.27 -11.73 16.17
C ASP A 82 0.12 -11.61 14.66
N SER A 83 0.62 -10.49 14.14
CA SER A 83 0.28 -10.04 12.80
C SER A 83 1.51 -9.49 12.07
N PHE A 84 1.78 -9.99 10.87
CA PHE A 84 2.92 -9.59 10.06
C PHE A 84 2.45 -8.92 8.77
N HIS A 85 2.89 -7.69 8.54
CA HIS A 85 2.70 -6.96 7.28
C HIS A 85 4.02 -6.98 6.51
N THR A 86 4.07 -7.82 5.48
CA THR A 86 5.30 -8.21 4.79
C THR A 86 5.45 -7.49 3.45
N THR A 87 6.50 -7.80 2.69
CA THR A 87 6.72 -7.23 1.34
C THR A 87 5.71 -7.78 0.32
N HIS A 88 5.46 -7.01 -0.74
CA HIS A 88 4.46 -7.34 -1.75
C HIS A 88 4.70 -8.72 -2.39
N GLY A 89 3.68 -9.56 -2.38
CA GLY A 89 3.71 -10.93 -2.90
C GLY A 89 4.58 -11.90 -2.12
N ARG A 90 4.97 -11.57 -0.87
CA ARG A 90 5.79 -12.44 -0.02
C ARG A 90 5.11 -12.90 1.27
N ALA A 91 3.80 -12.67 1.39
CA ALA A 91 3.01 -13.16 2.51
C ALA A 91 3.05 -14.70 2.63
N ILE A 92 2.90 -15.44 1.53
CA ILE A 92 2.94 -16.91 1.53
C ILE A 92 4.32 -17.48 1.89
N PRO A 93 5.44 -17.00 1.32
CA PRO A 93 6.77 -17.40 1.76
C PRO A 93 7.02 -17.15 3.25
N PHE A 94 6.65 -15.97 3.75
CA PHE A 94 6.81 -15.63 5.15
C PHE A 94 5.96 -16.55 6.06
N ALA A 95 4.69 -16.74 5.69
CA ALA A 95 3.76 -17.64 6.38
C ALA A 95 4.25 -19.10 6.38
N THR A 96 4.86 -19.54 5.27
CA THR A 96 5.49 -20.85 5.17
C THR A 96 6.62 -20.99 6.17
N GLY A 97 7.52 -20.00 6.26
CA GLY A 97 8.59 -19.99 7.25
C GLY A 97 8.05 -20.05 8.68
N LEU A 98 7.03 -19.25 8.98
CA LEU A 98 6.39 -19.23 10.30
C LEU A 98 5.79 -20.60 10.67
N LYS A 99 5.07 -21.23 9.74
CA LYS A 99 4.45 -22.54 9.96
C LYS A 99 5.47 -23.68 10.08
N LEU A 100 6.62 -23.57 9.39
CA LEU A 100 7.71 -24.54 9.52
C LEU A 100 8.46 -24.37 10.85
N ALA A 101 8.66 -23.12 11.29
CA ALA A 101 9.30 -22.81 12.56
C ALA A 101 8.44 -23.23 13.76
N ASN A 102 7.12 -23.06 13.68
CA ASN A 102 6.21 -23.52 14.72
C ASN A 102 4.97 -24.20 14.07
N PRO A 103 4.98 -25.54 13.95
CA PRO A 103 3.89 -26.31 13.35
C PRO A 103 2.56 -26.23 14.10
N GLU A 104 2.55 -25.85 15.38
CA GLU A 104 1.33 -25.71 16.16
C GLU A 104 0.52 -24.45 15.79
N LEU A 105 1.16 -23.45 15.17
CA LEU A 105 0.50 -22.21 14.81
C LEU A 105 -0.55 -22.43 13.73
N LYS A 106 -1.73 -21.82 13.90
CA LYS A 106 -2.65 -21.58 12.79
C LYS A 106 -2.22 -20.31 12.07
N VAL A 107 -1.62 -20.48 10.90
CA VAL A 107 -1.15 -19.35 10.09
C VAL A 107 -2.18 -19.02 9.01
N VAL A 108 -2.67 -17.78 9.04
CA VAL A 108 -3.66 -17.24 8.11
C VAL A 108 -3.02 -16.19 7.23
N VAL A 109 -3.07 -16.37 5.92
CA VAL A 109 -2.65 -15.36 4.94
C VAL A 109 -3.88 -14.54 4.52
N PHE A 110 -3.90 -13.25 4.82
CA PHE A 110 -5.01 -12.36 4.47
C PHE A 110 -4.48 -11.25 3.53
N SER A 111 -4.78 -11.35 2.24
CA SER A 111 -4.19 -10.45 1.24
C SER A 111 -5.07 -10.27 -0.01
N GLY A 112 -4.68 -9.34 -0.89
CA GLY A 112 -5.42 -9.02 -2.11
C GLY A 112 -5.07 -9.94 -3.29
N ASP A 113 -5.90 -9.93 -4.33
CA ASP A 113 -5.69 -10.68 -5.57
C ASP A 113 -4.36 -10.33 -6.26
N GLY A 114 -4.03 -9.05 -6.41
CA GLY A 114 -2.75 -8.63 -6.98
C GLY A 114 -1.52 -9.10 -6.21
N ASP A 115 -1.60 -9.12 -4.89
CA ASP A 115 -0.52 -9.57 -4.04
C ASP A 115 -0.32 -11.09 -4.14
N LEU A 116 -1.42 -11.86 -4.11
CA LEU A 116 -1.38 -13.32 -4.05
C LEU A 116 -1.19 -13.99 -5.41
N VAL A 117 -1.88 -13.52 -6.46
CA VAL A 117 -1.95 -14.23 -7.75
C VAL A 117 -1.28 -13.50 -8.91
N ALA A 118 -0.75 -12.29 -8.71
CA ALA A 118 0.22 -11.67 -9.62
C ALA A 118 1.66 -11.87 -9.12
N ILE A 119 2.26 -10.90 -8.43
CA ILE A 119 3.67 -10.98 -7.98
C ILE A 119 3.92 -12.12 -6.97
N GLY A 120 2.89 -12.54 -6.24
CA GLY A 120 2.92 -13.70 -5.35
C GLY A 120 2.57 -15.04 -6.02
N GLY A 121 2.17 -15.04 -7.29
CA GLY A 121 1.55 -16.20 -7.95
C GLY A 121 2.40 -17.47 -7.92
N ASN A 122 3.72 -17.34 -8.12
CA ASN A 122 4.62 -18.51 -8.05
C ASN A 122 4.67 -19.13 -6.64
N HIS A 123 4.59 -18.31 -5.59
CA HIS A 123 4.56 -18.81 -4.21
C HIS A 123 3.23 -19.45 -3.89
N PHE A 124 2.14 -18.88 -4.39
CA PHE A 124 0.78 -19.41 -4.25
C PHE A 124 0.68 -20.84 -4.80
N ILE A 125 1.07 -21.06 -6.07
CA ILE A 125 1.00 -22.39 -6.70
C ILE A 125 1.90 -23.40 -6.00
N HIS A 126 3.07 -22.98 -5.51
CA HIS A 126 4.00 -23.88 -4.86
C HIS A 126 3.63 -24.20 -3.41
N ALA A 127 2.93 -23.32 -2.70
CA ALA A 127 2.35 -23.62 -1.39
C ALA A 127 1.18 -24.60 -1.51
N ALA A 128 0.30 -24.39 -2.51
CA ALA A 128 -0.76 -25.33 -2.84
C ALA A 128 -0.21 -26.72 -3.23
N ARG A 129 0.83 -26.76 -4.08
CA ARG A 129 1.46 -28.01 -4.54
C ARG A 129 2.01 -28.83 -3.39
N ARG A 130 2.63 -28.16 -2.41
CA ARG A 130 3.18 -28.79 -1.20
C ARG A 130 2.10 -29.21 -0.20
N ASN A 131 0.88 -28.70 -0.35
CA ASN A 131 -0.14 -28.74 0.70
C ASN A 131 0.38 -28.14 2.02
N MET A 132 1.04 -26.98 1.94
CA MET A 132 1.50 -26.27 3.12
C MET A 132 0.29 -25.89 3.98
N ASP A 133 0.29 -26.23 5.27
CA ASP A 133 -0.84 -25.97 6.18
C ASP A 133 -1.01 -24.47 6.48
N LEU A 134 -1.66 -23.76 5.55
CA LEU A 134 -1.92 -22.33 5.54
C LEU A 134 -3.35 -22.08 5.09
N THR A 135 -4.04 -21.16 5.76
CA THR A 135 -5.36 -20.67 5.33
C THR A 135 -5.22 -19.35 4.62
N VAL A 136 -5.53 -19.31 3.32
CA VAL A 136 -5.45 -18.10 2.49
C VAL A 136 -6.84 -17.50 2.29
N ILE A 137 -7.01 -16.26 2.73
CA ILE A 137 -8.18 -15.42 2.45
C ILE A 137 -7.74 -14.40 1.40
N CYS A 138 -8.19 -14.62 0.16
CA CYS A 138 -7.92 -13.75 -0.97
C CYS A 138 -9.08 -12.78 -1.15
N VAL A 139 -8.87 -11.50 -0.85
CA VAL A 139 -9.87 -10.47 -1.14
C VAL A 139 -9.66 -9.97 -2.57
N ASN A 140 -10.50 -10.43 -3.48
CA ASN A 140 -10.44 -10.08 -4.90
C ASN A 140 -11.37 -8.90 -5.18
N ASN A 141 -10.78 -7.77 -5.55
CA ASN A 141 -11.53 -6.55 -5.92
C ASN A 141 -11.34 -6.15 -7.39
N PHE A 142 -10.73 -7.03 -8.18
CA PHE A 142 -10.46 -6.90 -9.61
C PHE A 142 -9.49 -5.79 -10.02
N ASN A 143 -8.75 -5.16 -9.09
CA ASN A 143 -7.77 -4.13 -9.43
C ASN A 143 -6.70 -3.89 -8.34
N TYR A 144 -5.69 -3.08 -8.65
CA TYR A 144 -4.75 -2.61 -7.63
C TYR A 144 -5.26 -1.33 -6.95
N GLY A 145 -6.14 -1.50 -5.96
CA GLY A 145 -6.79 -0.38 -5.30
C GLY A 145 -5.83 0.64 -4.66
N MET A 146 -4.83 0.18 -3.90
CA MET A 146 -3.94 1.07 -3.15
C MET A 146 -3.05 1.94 -4.04
N THR A 147 -2.69 1.44 -5.22
CA THR A 147 -1.74 2.09 -6.13
C THR A 147 -2.41 2.98 -7.18
N GLY A 148 -3.73 3.17 -7.12
CA GLY A 148 -4.45 4.04 -8.06
C GLY A 148 -5.34 3.31 -9.07
N GLY A 149 -5.57 2.01 -8.88
CA GLY A 149 -6.59 1.25 -9.59
C GLY A 149 -6.13 0.74 -10.94
N GLN A 150 -4.91 0.22 -11.01
CA GLN A 150 -4.35 -0.46 -12.18
C GLN A 150 -5.05 -1.80 -12.41
N MET A 151 -4.94 -2.29 -13.64
CA MET A 151 -5.30 -3.67 -14.02
C MET A 151 -4.59 -4.68 -13.12
N GLY A 152 -5.37 -5.62 -12.59
CA GLY A 152 -4.90 -6.74 -11.78
C GLY A 152 -5.05 -8.08 -12.52
N PRO A 153 -4.52 -9.17 -11.95
CA PRO A 153 -4.50 -10.50 -12.55
C PRO A 153 -5.89 -11.13 -12.69
N THR A 154 -6.89 -10.65 -11.95
CA THR A 154 -8.28 -11.15 -11.98
C THR A 154 -9.23 -10.17 -12.66
N THR A 155 -8.74 -9.05 -13.20
CA THR A 155 -9.59 -8.06 -13.88
C THR A 155 -10.32 -8.71 -15.05
N PRO A 156 -11.66 -8.74 -15.08
CA PRO A 156 -12.39 -9.37 -16.19
C PRO A 156 -12.04 -8.79 -17.55
N THR A 157 -12.06 -9.61 -18.59
CA THR A 157 -11.83 -9.18 -19.98
C THR A 157 -12.77 -8.01 -20.32
N LYS A 158 -12.26 -7.01 -21.06
CA LYS A 158 -12.97 -5.76 -21.41
C LYS A 158 -13.29 -4.81 -20.24
N ALA A 159 -13.04 -5.19 -18.98
CA ALA A 159 -13.21 -4.29 -17.85
C ALA A 159 -12.18 -3.15 -17.89
N ARG A 160 -12.59 -1.94 -17.54
CA ARG A 160 -11.76 -0.74 -17.63
C ARG A 160 -11.07 -0.46 -16.30
N THR A 161 -9.81 -0.06 -16.35
CA THR A 161 -9.03 0.39 -15.19
C THR A 161 -8.21 1.64 -15.53
N SER A 162 -7.42 2.16 -14.59
CA SER A 162 -6.56 3.32 -14.84
C SER A 162 -5.52 3.08 -15.94
N THR A 163 -5.01 1.84 -16.06
CA THR A 163 -4.00 1.41 -17.05
C THR A 163 -4.62 0.68 -18.25
N SER A 164 -5.80 0.07 -18.09
CA SER A 164 -6.56 -0.54 -19.19
C SER A 164 -7.80 0.30 -19.57
N ARG A 165 -7.57 1.55 -20.00
CA ARG A 165 -8.65 2.52 -20.26
C ARG A 165 -9.61 2.12 -21.37
N GLN A 166 -9.17 1.27 -22.30
CA GLN A 166 -10.00 0.74 -23.40
C GLN A 166 -10.58 -0.65 -23.08
N GLY A 167 -10.28 -1.20 -21.89
CA GLY A 167 -10.65 -2.55 -21.48
C GLY A 167 -9.44 -3.45 -21.32
N ASN A 168 -9.54 -4.45 -20.44
CA ASN A 168 -8.54 -5.50 -20.31
C ASN A 168 -8.52 -6.42 -21.54
N LEU A 169 -7.32 -6.70 -22.06
CA LEU A 169 -7.06 -7.60 -23.18
C LEU A 169 -6.57 -8.99 -22.74
N GLU A 170 -6.05 -9.09 -21.52
CA GLU A 170 -5.50 -10.33 -20.97
C GLU A 170 -6.61 -11.22 -20.42
N HIS A 171 -6.37 -12.53 -20.45
CA HIS A 171 -7.24 -13.50 -19.80
C HIS A 171 -7.06 -13.44 -18.28
N PRO A 172 -8.12 -13.19 -17.50
CA PRO A 172 -8.02 -13.16 -16.05
C PRO A 172 -7.72 -14.54 -15.47
N PHE A 173 -7.02 -14.58 -14.35
CA PHE A 173 -6.91 -15.80 -13.56
C PHE A 173 -8.22 -16.13 -12.86
N ASN A 174 -8.70 -17.35 -13.08
CA ASN A 174 -9.72 -17.99 -12.26
C ASN A 174 -9.06 -18.52 -10.97
N VAL A 175 -9.16 -17.77 -9.86
CA VAL A 175 -8.50 -18.09 -8.58
C VAL A 175 -8.88 -19.48 -8.03
N PRO A 176 -10.17 -19.90 -8.02
CA PRO A 176 -10.55 -21.24 -7.61
C PRO A 176 -9.91 -22.33 -8.46
N TYR A 177 -9.88 -22.13 -9.78
CA TYR A 177 -9.21 -23.09 -10.66
C TYR A 177 -7.71 -23.13 -10.43
N LEU A 178 -7.06 -21.96 -10.29
CA LEU A 178 -5.62 -21.87 -10.00
C LEU A 178 -5.27 -22.57 -8.68
N ALA A 179 -6.08 -22.37 -7.64
CA ALA A 179 -5.92 -23.03 -6.34
C ALA A 179 -6.12 -24.55 -6.43
N ALA A 180 -7.21 -24.98 -7.09
CA ALA A 180 -7.52 -26.39 -7.29
C ALA A 180 -6.45 -27.12 -8.11
N ALA A 181 -6.02 -26.53 -9.24
CA ALA A 181 -4.95 -27.04 -10.09
C ALA A 181 -3.60 -27.04 -9.39
N GLY A 182 -3.35 -26.05 -8.51
CA GLY A 182 -2.20 -26.03 -7.61
C GLY A 182 -2.25 -27.14 -6.54
N GLY A 183 -3.41 -27.73 -6.27
CA GLY A 183 -3.58 -28.80 -5.29
C GLY A 183 -4.08 -28.34 -3.91
N ALA A 184 -4.73 -27.18 -3.81
CA ALA A 184 -5.39 -26.78 -2.56
C ALA A 184 -6.41 -27.83 -2.09
N THR A 185 -6.47 -28.09 -0.78
CA THR A 185 -7.39 -29.09 -0.20
C THR A 185 -8.79 -28.56 0.04
N TYR A 186 -8.94 -27.24 0.13
CA TYR A 186 -10.24 -26.58 0.21
C TYR A 186 -10.24 -25.29 -0.60
N VAL A 187 -11.27 -25.10 -1.41
CA VAL A 187 -11.45 -23.91 -2.24
C VAL A 187 -12.91 -23.46 -2.21
N ALA A 188 -13.14 -22.22 -1.79
CA ALA A 188 -14.46 -21.60 -1.80
C ALA A 188 -14.40 -20.17 -2.35
N ARG A 189 -15.50 -19.71 -2.95
CA ARG A 189 -15.69 -18.31 -3.36
C ARG A 189 -17.03 -17.79 -2.88
N TRP A 190 -17.02 -16.58 -2.32
CA TRP A 190 -18.22 -15.83 -1.99
C TRP A 190 -18.02 -14.35 -2.28
N THR A 191 -19.08 -13.65 -2.71
CA THR A 191 -19.08 -12.18 -2.62
C THR A 191 -19.29 -11.75 -1.16
N VAL A 192 -18.75 -10.60 -0.78
CA VAL A 192 -18.95 -10.04 0.58
C VAL A 192 -20.42 -9.79 0.93
N LEU A 193 -21.30 -9.70 -0.07
CA LEU A 193 -22.77 -9.67 0.13
C LEU A 193 -23.27 -10.93 0.84
N HIS A 194 -22.66 -12.09 0.57
CA HIS A 194 -23.00 -13.39 1.18
C HIS A 194 -22.27 -13.61 2.51
N ALA A 195 -22.23 -12.58 3.38
CA ALA A 195 -21.39 -12.53 4.59
C ALA A 195 -21.49 -13.79 5.48
N ARG A 196 -22.69 -14.33 5.70
CA ARG A 196 -22.87 -15.56 6.51
C ARG A 196 -22.27 -16.81 5.86
N ARG A 197 -22.30 -16.90 4.53
CA ARG A 197 -21.71 -18.03 3.80
C ARG A 197 -20.20 -17.90 3.71
N LEU A 198 -19.71 -16.68 3.49
CA LEU A 198 -18.29 -16.35 3.56
C LEU A 198 -17.71 -16.70 4.92
N GLU A 199 -18.35 -16.27 6.03
CA GLU A 199 -17.95 -16.59 7.40
C GLU A 199 -17.87 -18.11 7.62
N ARG A 200 -18.90 -18.87 7.25
CA ARG A 200 -18.90 -20.34 7.37
C ARG A 200 -17.78 -21.02 6.60
N SER A 201 -17.50 -20.58 5.37
CA SER A 201 -16.41 -21.15 4.57
C SER A 201 -15.04 -20.76 5.12
N ILE A 202 -14.87 -19.54 5.66
CA ILE A 202 -13.64 -19.17 6.39
C ILE A 202 -13.48 -20.06 7.63
N HIS A 203 -14.53 -20.24 8.43
CA HIS A 203 -14.51 -21.11 9.61
C HIS A 203 -14.10 -22.55 9.25
N LYS A 204 -14.67 -23.12 8.18
CA LYS A 204 -14.29 -24.44 7.67
C LYS A 204 -12.83 -24.48 7.20
N ALA A 205 -12.37 -23.45 6.48
CA ALA A 205 -10.99 -23.34 6.03
C ALA A 205 -9.98 -23.25 7.18
N LEU A 206 -10.36 -22.61 8.30
CA LEU A 206 -9.55 -22.52 9.51
C LEU A 206 -9.39 -23.86 10.23
N LEU A 207 -10.40 -24.74 10.19
CA LEU A 207 -10.34 -26.03 10.87
C LEU A 207 -9.73 -27.15 10.02
N LYS A 208 -9.63 -26.95 8.70
CA LYS A 208 -9.10 -27.96 7.80
C LYS A 208 -7.56 -27.89 7.69
N PRO A 209 -6.85 -29.03 7.78
CA PRO A 209 -5.43 -29.10 7.50
C PRO A 209 -5.09 -28.88 6.02
N GLY A 210 -3.94 -28.25 5.78
CA GLY A 210 -3.36 -28.09 4.45
C GLY A 210 -3.62 -26.72 3.84
N PHE A 211 -3.42 -26.62 2.54
CA PHE A 211 -3.52 -25.33 1.86
C PHE A 211 -4.97 -25.05 1.48
N THR A 212 -5.61 -24.15 2.25
CA THR A 212 -7.03 -23.79 2.07
C THR A 212 -7.16 -22.39 1.50
N VAL A 213 -8.09 -22.17 0.56
CA VAL A 213 -8.28 -20.89 -0.12
C VAL A 213 -9.74 -20.48 -0.08
N VAL A 214 -10.00 -19.28 0.46
CA VAL A 214 -11.30 -18.63 0.39
C VAL A 214 -11.15 -17.32 -0.37
N GLU A 215 -11.78 -17.24 -1.54
CA GLU A 215 -11.85 -16.02 -2.33
C GLU A 215 -13.08 -15.20 -1.94
N ALA A 216 -12.84 -14.00 -1.42
CA ALA A 216 -13.87 -13.02 -1.10
C ALA A 216 -13.93 -11.94 -2.20
N ILE A 217 -14.95 -12.00 -3.06
CA ILE A 217 -15.17 -10.96 -4.08
C ILE A 217 -15.69 -9.70 -3.37
N SER A 218 -14.93 -8.62 -3.49
CA SER A 218 -15.12 -7.39 -2.70
C SER A 218 -15.23 -6.14 -3.59
N PRO A 219 -16.13 -5.20 -3.27
CA PRO A 219 -16.28 -3.97 -4.03
C PRO A 219 -15.09 -3.02 -3.79
N CYS A 220 -14.57 -2.46 -4.88
CA CYS A 220 -13.68 -1.29 -4.89
C CYS A 220 -14.39 -0.12 -5.61
N PRO A 221 -15.29 0.62 -4.93
CA PRO A 221 -16.13 1.62 -5.58
C PRO A 221 -15.32 2.80 -6.14
N THR A 222 -14.31 3.26 -5.39
CA THR A 222 -13.51 4.45 -5.71
C THR A 222 -12.75 4.32 -7.03
N LEU A 223 -12.31 3.11 -7.38
CA LEU A 223 -11.44 2.86 -8.53
C LEU A 223 -12.10 1.91 -9.52
N TYR A 224 -12.17 0.60 -9.23
CA TYR A 224 -12.73 -0.38 -10.17
C TYR A 224 -14.19 -0.06 -10.53
N GLY A 225 -15.03 0.18 -9.52
CA GLY A 225 -16.43 0.52 -9.70
C GLY A 225 -16.61 1.78 -10.55
N ARG A 226 -15.91 2.87 -10.20
CA ARG A 226 -15.93 4.14 -10.96
C ARG A 226 -15.62 3.95 -12.45
N TRP A 227 -14.58 3.20 -12.80
CA TRP A 227 -14.22 2.96 -14.21
C TRP A 227 -15.23 2.08 -14.96
N ASN A 228 -15.97 1.21 -14.24
CA ASN A 228 -16.91 0.24 -14.79
C ASN A 228 -18.39 0.62 -14.55
N ARG A 229 -18.67 1.93 -14.39
CA ARG A 229 -20.04 2.50 -14.24
C ARG A 229 -20.81 1.96 -13.01
N LYS A 230 -20.10 1.79 -11.89
CA LYS A 230 -20.61 1.35 -10.58
C LYS A 230 -19.91 2.15 -9.47
N ALA A 231 -20.05 3.47 -9.51
CA ALA A 231 -19.21 4.39 -8.73
C ALA A 231 -19.50 4.33 -7.23
N TYR A 232 -20.72 3.96 -6.83
CA TYR A 232 -21.11 3.86 -5.43
C TYR A 232 -21.00 2.42 -4.94
N GLY A 233 -20.77 2.26 -3.63
CA GLY A 233 -20.75 0.94 -3.00
C GLY A 233 -22.07 0.19 -3.23
N SER A 234 -23.21 0.88 -3.14
CA SER A 234 -24.54 0.35 -3.42
C SER A 234 -24.66 -0.26 -4.82
N ASP A 235 -24.09 0.38 -5.85
CA ASP A 235 -24.14 -0.11 -7.23
C ASP A 235 -23.41 -1.44 -7.37
N MET A 236 -22.27 -1.57 -6.67
CA MET A 236 -21.48 -2.80 -6.66
C MET A 236 -22.17 -3.93 -5.89
N PHE A 237 -22.80 -3.61 -4.74
CA PHE A 237 -23.60 -4.59 -4.00
C PHE A 237 -24.83 -5.05 -4.78
N GLU A 238 -25.50 -4.13 -5.48
CA GLU A 238 -26.61 -4.45 -6.37
C GLU A 238 -26.15 -5.33 -7.53
N TYR A 239 -24.99 -5.03 -8.12
CA TYR A 239 -24.36 -5.88 -9.12
C TYR A 239 -24.08 -7.29 -8.58
N TYR A 240 -23.54 -7.43 -7.37
CA TYR A 240 -23.35 -8.75 -6.74
C TYR A 240 -24.67 -9.46 -6.49
N ARG A 241 -25.72 -8.75 -6.05
CA ARG A 241 -27.05 -9.33 -5.85
C ARG A 241 -27.63 -9.90 -7.13
N GLN A 242 -27.45 -9.20 -8.25
CA GLN A 242 -27.98 -9.60 -9.55
C GLN A 242 -27.16 -10.70 -10.23
N LYS A 243 -25.83 -10.70 -10.05
CA LYS A 243 -24.92 -11.57 -10.80
C LYS A 243 -24.42 -12.78 -10.04
N SER A 244 -24.53 -12.82 -8.71
CA SER A 244 -24.06 -13.98 -7.96
C SER A 244 -25.02 -15.16 -8.09
N VAL A 245 -24.50 -16.31 -8.50
CA VAL A 245 -25.27 -17.57 -8.57
C VAL A 245 -24.61 -18.60 -7.68
N ILE A 246 -25.40 -19.20 -6.79
CA ILE A 246 -24.88 -20.19 -5.84
C ILE A 246 -24.87 -21.57 -6.51
N ARG A 247 -23.68 -22.14 -6.65
CA ARG A 247 -23.47 -23.48 -7.24
C ARG A 247 -22.32 -24.18 -6.52
N HIS A 248 -22.67 -24.97 -5.51
CA HIS A 248 -21.71 -25.83 -4.83
C HIS A 248 -21.25 -26.96 -5.76
N ASN A 249 -20.01 -27.44 -5.58
CA ASN A 249 -19.40 -28.53 -6.37
C ASN A 249 -19.32 -28.26 -7.88
N ALA A 250 -19.45 -27.00 -8.30
CA ALA A 250 -19.14 -26.61 -9.68
C ALA A 250 -17.67 -26.93 -9.96
N GLN A 251 -17.37 -27.38 -11.19
CA GLN A 251 -15.99 -27.68 -11.54
C GLN A 251 -15.17 -26.38 -11.52
N PRO A 252 -13.98 -26.35 -10.88
CA PRO A 252 -13.24 -25.11 -10.73
C PRO A 252 -12.94 -24.36 -12.04
N TRP A 253 -12.69 -25.07 -13.15
CA TRP A 253 -12.46 -24.45 -14.46
C TRP A 253 -13.70 -23.78 -15.09
N GLU A 254 -14.90 -24.07 -14.58
CA GLU A 254 -16.17 -23.49 -15.07
C GLU A 254 -16.57 -22.22 -14.31
N VAL A 255 -15.87 -21.88 -13.24
CA VAL A 255 -16.20 -20.73 -12.37
C VAL A 255 -15.37 -19.49 -12.67
N ASP A 256 -15.08 -19.22 -13.94
CA ASP A 256 -14.42 -17.96 -14.31
C ASP A 256 -15.37 -16.76 -14.13
N ILE A 257 -14.81 -15.56 -13.96
CA ILE A 257 -15.58 -14.31 -13.82
C ILE A 257 -15.38 -13.45 -15.06
N ASP A 258 -16.41 -13.41 -15.90
CA ASP A 258 -16.50 -12.46 -17.01
C ASP A 258 -17.37 -11.25 -16.64
N LEU A 259 -17.11 -10.11 -17.28
CA LEU A 259 -17.78 -8.84 -17.00
C LEU A 259 -19.31 -8.92 -17.14
N ALA A 260 -19.79 -9.69 -18.13
CA ALA A 260 -21.20 -9.90 -18.41
C ALA A 260 -21.79 -11.16 -17.73
N GLY A 261 -20.93 -12.07 -17.30
CA GLY A 261 -21.27 -13.40 -16.80
C GLY A 261 -21.83 -13.43 -15.37
N GLU A 262 -22.08 -14.65 -14.89
CA GLU A 262 -22.44 -14.92 -13.50
C GLU A 262 -21.19 -14.97 -12.61
N ILE A 263 -21.32 -14.52 -11.36
CA ILE A 263 -20.31 -14.77 -10.32
C ILE A 263 -20.73 -16.04 -9.60
N ILE A 264 -20.17 -17.17 -10.02
CA ILE A 264 -20.48 -18.45 -9.39
C ILE A 264 -19.87 -18.47 -7.98
N CYS A 265 -20.73 -18.59 -6.96
CA CYS A 265 -20.35 -18.66 -5.55
C CYS A 265 -20.61 -20.06 -5.00
N GLY A 266 -19.73 -20.56 -4.14
CA GLY A 266 -19.85 -21.90 -3.59
C GLY A 266 -18.57 -22.42 -2.96
N GLU A 267 -18.64 -23.69 -2.57
CA GLU A 267 -17.48 -24.51 -2.22
C GLU A 267 -17.23 -25.42 -3.43
N PHE A 268 -16.00 -25.47 -3.93
CA PHE A 268 -15.64 -26.15 -5.18
C PHE A 268 -14.72 -27.34 -4.96
N VAL A 269 -13.85 -27.25 -3.94
CA VAL A 269 -12.93 -28.32 -3.56
C VAL A 269 -13.04 -28.52 -2.06
N ASP A 270 -13.18 -29.76 -1.65
CA ASP A 270 -13.08 -30.21 -0.27
C ASP A 270 -12.58 -31.66 -0.26
N ILE A 271 -11.27 -31.82 -0.13
CA ILE A 271 -10.59 -33.11 -0.18
C ILE A 271 -9.62 -33.24 0.98
N GLU A 272 -9.29 -34.48 1.36
CA GLU A 272 -8.27 -34.74 2.37
C GLU A 272 -6.96 -35.18 1.72
N ARG A 273 -5.85 -34.62 2.17
CA ARG A 273 -4.49 -34.97 1.72
C ARG A 273 -3.48 -34.66 2.82
N PRO A 274 -2.43 -35.49 3.02
CA PRO A 274 -1.35 -35.17 3.95
C PRO A 274 -0.75 -33.79 3.65
N THR A 275 -0.49 -33.02 4.71
CA THR A 275 0.19 -31.72 4.61
C THR A 275 1.68 -31.90 4.37
N PHE A 276 2.37 -30.84 3.98
CA PHE A 276 3.83 -30.85 3.91
C PHE A 276 4.45 -31.24 5.26
N GLN A 277 3.88 -30.74 6.35
CA GLN A 277 4.29 -31.00 7.73
C GLN A 277 4.13 -32.48 8.07
N ASP A 278 2.99 -33.09 7.73
CA ASP A 278 2.75 -34.52 7.97
C ASP A 278 3.78 -35.39 7.26
N MET A 279 4.12 -35.03 6.01
CA MET A 279 5.11 -35.75 5.22
C MET A 279 6.53 -35.54 5.77
N TYR A 280 6.83 -34.33 6.23
CA TYR A 280 8.12 -34.00 6.85
C TYR A 280 8.32 -34.76 8.17
N GLN A 281 7.33 -34.75 9.07
CA GLN A 281 7.39 -35.48 10.35
C GLN A 281 7.50 -36.99 10.15
N LYS A 282 6.85 -37.55 9.12
CA LYS A 282 6.97 -38.98 8.80
C LYS A 282 8.37 -39.38 8.34
N LEU A 283 9.08 -38.48 7.65
CA LEU A 283 10.46 -38.72 7.19
C LEU A 283 11.49 -38.42 8.28
N HIS A 284 11.17 -37.50 9.19
CA HIS A 284 12.04 -37.02 10.25
C HIS A 284 11.32 -37.09 11.61
N PRO A 285 11.03 -38.30 12.13
CA PRO A 285 10.24 -38.45 13.36
C PRO A 285 10.94 -37.89 14.60
N ASP A 286 12.27 -37.88 14.59
CA ASP A 286 13.11 -37.38 15.69
C ASP A 286 13.29 -35.85 15.67
N VAL A 287 12.84 -35.18 14.60
CA VAL A 287 12.90 -33.71 14.51
C VAL A 287 11.60 -33.15 15.08
N HIS A 288 11.72 -32.40 16.17
CA HIS A 288 10.62 -31.63 16.76
C HIS A 288 10.78 -30.17 16.36
N PRO A 289 10.06 -29.64 15.35
CA PRO A 289 10.39 -28.33 14.77
C PRO A 289 10.35 -27.16 15.76
N SER A 290 9.56 -27.25 16.83
CA SER A 290 9.50 -26.26 17.91
C SER A 290 10.64 -26.36 18.94
N GLU A 291 11.24 -27.54 19.12
CA GLU A 291 12.33 -27.81 20.07
C GLU A 291 13.71 -27.78 19.37
N ASP A 292 13.76 -28.26 18.13
CA ASP A 292 14.91 -28.27 17.23
C ASP A 292 15.07 -26.98 16.41
N LEU A 293 14.36 -25.91 16.77
CA LEU A 293 14.71 -24.56 16.29
C LEU A 293 16.19 -24.24 16.59
N GLY A 294 16.79 -24.90 17.59
CA GLY A 294 18.23 -24.94 17.86
C GLY A 294 19.12 -25.42 16.70
N LEU A 295 18.59 -26.23 15.75
CA LEU A 295 19.30 -26.63 14.53
C LEU A 295 19.19 -25.59 13.39
N LEU A 296 18.26 -24.64 13.50
CA LEU A 296 18.20 -23.42 12.67
C LEU A 296 18.81 -22.20 13.39
N GLN A 297 19.17 -22.31 14.67
CA GLN A 297 19.85 -21.26 15.42
C GLN A 297 21.34 -21.26 15.12
N ARG A 298 21.72 -20.42 14.15
CA ARG A 298 23.08 -19.97 13.85
C ARG A 298 24.04 -21.12 13.46
N PRO A 299 25.02 -20.90 12.57
CA PRO A 299 26.18 -21.77 12.57
C PRO A 299 26.71 -21.83 14.03
N PRO A 300 27.16 -23.01 14.51
CA PRO A 300 27.81 -23.08 15.81
C PRO A 300 28.87 -22.00 15.83
N THR A 301 28.94 -21.25 16.93
CA THR A 301 29.95 -20.21 17.16
C THR A 301 31.34 -20.83 17.43
N GLU A 302 31.61 -21.94 16.75
CA GLU A 302 32.83 -22.73 16.67
C GLU A 302 33.08 -23.17 15.21
N LEU A 303 32.75 -22.31 14.24
CA LEU A 303 33.69 -22.15 13.15
C LEU A 303 34.84 -21.36 13.74
N ASP A 304 35.99 -22.03 13.90
CA ASP A 304 37.28 -21.42 14.19
C ASP A 304 37.32 -19.99 13.64
N ALA A 305 37.79 -19.07 14.49
CA ALA A 305 38.15 -17.71 14.15
C ALA A 305 39.29 -17.67 13.11
N GLY A 306 39.00 -18.18 11.92
CA GLY A 306 39.87 -18.36 10.77
C GLY A 306 39.16 -18.04 9.44
N PHE A 307 37.92 -17.53 9.48
CA PHE A 307 37.48 -16.62 8.43
C PHE A 307 38.13 -15.26 8.71
N GLU A 308 39.35 -15.07 8.19
CA GLU A 308 39.70 -13.74 7.75
C GLU A 308 38.57 -13.30 6.83
N VAL A 309 37.83 -12.27 7.26
CA VAL A 309 37.19 -11.39 6.29
C VAL A 309 38.35 -10.98 5.41
N ALA A 310 38.49 -11.59 4.23
CA ALA A 310 39.36 -11.07 3.21
C ALA A 310 38.86 -9.65 3.05
N ARG A 311 39.60 -8.70 3.64
CA ARG A 311 39.45 -7.30 3.30
C ARG A 311 39.52 -7.37 1.79
N LEU A 312 38.42 -7.02 1.12
CA LEU A 312 38.49 -6.57 -0.26
C LEU A 312 39.77 -5.74 -0.30
N PRO A 313 40.77 -6.12 -1.11
CA PRO A 313 42.07 -5.47 -1.06
C PRO A 313 41.75 -3.99 -1.08
N THR A 314 42.19 -3.28 -0.03
CA THR A 314 42.08 -1.84 0.04
C THR A 314 42.45 -1.38 -1.35
N LEU A 315 41.50 -0.78 -2.07
CA LEU A 315 41.76 -0.26 -3.40
C LEU A 315 42.97 0.64 -3.21
N ASP A 316 44.13 0.16 -3.68
CA ASP A 316 45.39 0.87 -3.59
C ASP A 316 45.11 2.22 -4.22
N THR A 317 45.11 3.26 -3.39
CA THR A 317 44.96 4.65 -3.81
C THR A 317 46.18 5.13 -4.61
N GLU A 318 47.09 4.23 -4.97
CA GLU A 318 48.33 4.48 -5.70
C GLU A 318 48.66 3.37 -6.72
N ARG A 319 47.68 2.91 -7.53
CA ARG A 319 48.05 2.23 -8.78
C ARG A 319 48.34 3.26 -9.85
N ASP A 320 49.63 3.42 -10.14
CA ASP A 320 50.17 4.11 -11.31
C ASP A 320 49.48 3.60 -12.57
N VAL A 321 48.62 4.43 -13.15
CA VAL A 321 47.94 4.16 -14.43
C VAL A 321 48.90 4.54 -15.54
N THR A 322 49.94 3.73 -15.76
CA THR A 322 50.75 3.84 -16.97
C THR A 322 49.93 3.39 -18.18
N GLN A 323 49.47 4.40 -18.92
CA GLN A 323 49.21 4.43 -20.37
C GLN A 323 48.68 3.13 -20.99
N VAL A 324 47.37 2.96 -20.93
CA VAL A 324 46.63 2.30 -22.01
C VAL A 324 46.42 3.35 -23.09
N GLU A 325 46.97 3.12 -24.28
CA GLU A 325 46.68 3.95 -25.47
C GLU A 325 45.20 3.79 -25.82
N VAL A 326 44.39 4.72 -25.30
CA VAL A 326 43.01 4.94 -25.74
C VAL A 326 43.09 5.63 -27.08
N GLY A 327 42.87 4.87 -28.15
CA GLY A 327 42.54 5.42 -29.46
C GLY A 327 41.44 6.47 -29.29
N SER A 328 41.69 7.66 -29.81
CA SER A 328 40.97 8.91 -29.57
C SER A 328 39.45 8.79 -29.77
N LEU A 329 38.74 8.39 -28.73
CA LEU A 329 37.36 8.81 -28.52
C LEU A 329 37.46 10.16 -27.84
N GLN A 330 37.14 11.21 -28.60
CA GLN A 330 36.98 12.55 -28.06
C GLN A 330 35.86 12.51 -27.01
N THR A 331 36.25 12.34 -25.75
CA THR A 331 35.41 12.66 -24.60
C THR A 331 35.24 14.17 -24.62
N SER A 332 34.17 14.61 -25.26
CA SER A 332 33.63 15.95 -25.01
C SER A 332 33.41 16.06 -23.51
N ALA A 333 34.14 16.97 -22.85
CA ALA A 333 33.89 17.34 -21.47
C ALA A 333 32.39 17.66 -21.32
N VAL A 334 31.65 16.78 -20.65
CA VAL A 334 30.27 17.07 -20.27
C VAL A 334 30.39 18.12 -19.17
N SER A 335 30.02 19.36 -19.48
CA SER A 335 29.96 20.43 -18.49
C SER A 335 29.10 19.97 -17.32
N GLU A 336 29.52 20.23 -16.08
CA GLU A 336 28.71 19.95 -14.88
C GLU A 336 27.31 20.55 -15.06
N ALA A 337 26.32 19.69 -15.29
CA ALA A 337 24.93 20.08 -15.45
C ALA A 337 24.42 20.62 -14.12
N LYS A 338 23.73 21.76 -14.16
CA LYS A 338 23.15 22.39 -12.97
C LYS A 338 21.88 21.61 -12.60
N HIS A 339 22.01 20.67 -11.67
CA HIS A 339 20.89 19.90 -11.15
C HIS A 339 20.29 20.57 -9.90
N THR A 340 18.96 20.60 -9.83
CA THR A 340 18.21 21.07 -8.66
C THR A 340 17.26 19.97 -8.18
N GLU A 341 17.30 19.71 -6.88
CA GLU A 341 16.42 18.77 -6.21
C GLU A 341 15.34 19.53 -5.42
N ILE A 342 14.07 19.22 -5.68
CA ILE A 342 12.92 19.85 -5.04
C ILE A 342 12.12 18.78 -4.30
N ARG A 343 11.66 19.08 -3.08
CA ARG A 343 10.67 18.27 -2.38
C ARG A 343 9.48 19.09 -1.93
N LEU A 344 8.30 18.65 -2.34
CA LEU A 344 7.01 19.15 -1.87
C LEU A 344 6.44 18.13 -0.88
N CYS A 345 6.02 18.55 0.30
CA CYS A 345 5.47 17.64 1.31
C CYS A 345 4.25 18.22 2.04
N GLY A 346 3.35 17.35 2.46
CA GLY A 346 2.06 17.71 3.08
C GLY A 346 1.30 16.45 3.50
N PHE A 347 -0.03 16.49 3.59
CA PHE A 347 -0.84 15.31 3.89
C PHE A 347 -1.66 14.79 2.69
N GLY A 348 -2.07 13.53 2.74
CA GLY A 348 -2.88 12.89 1.70
C GLY A 348 -4.22 13.61 1.51
N GLY A 349 -4.42 14.21 0.32
CA GLY A 349 -5.60 15.02 -0.03
C GLY A 349 -5.30 16.50 -0.31
N GLN A 350 -4.11 16.99 0.07
CA GLN A 350 -3.70 18.39 -0.07
C GLN A 350 -3.13 18.76 -1.46
N GLY A 351 -3.14 17.82 -2.42
CA GLY A 351 -2.66 18.08 -3.78
C GLY A 351 -1.14 18.14 -3.95
N ILE A 352 -0.35 17.60 -3.01
CA ILE A 352 1.12 17.59 -3.05
C ILE A 352 1.68 16.85 -4.28
N ILE A 353 1.14 15.67 -4.60
CA ILE A 353 1.55 14.91 -5.79
C ILE A 353 1.22 15.67 -7.08
N LEU A 354 0.06 16.32 -7.12
CA LEU A 354 -0.33 17.16 -8.24
C LEU A 354 0.64 18.34 -8.39
N ALA A 355 1.05 18.96 -7.28
CA ALA A 355 2.03 20.04 -7.30
C ALA A 355 3.39 19.57 -7.84
N GLY A 356 3.84 18.36 -7.47
CA GLY A 356 5.06 17.78 -8.02
C GLY A 356 4.96 17.48 -9.52
N LEU A 357 3.81 16.98 -9.96
CA LEU A 357 3.52 16.76 -11.38
C LEU A 357 3.51 18.07 -12.18
N ILE A 358 2.88 19.13 -11.65
CA ILE A 358 2.86 20.46 -12.27
C ILE A 358 4.28 21.00 -12.40
N THR A 359 5.09 20.87 -11.34
CA THR A 359 6.49 21.31 -11.29
C THR A 359 7.34 20.60 -12.34
N GLY A 360 7.29 19.26 -12.40
CA GLY A 360 8.03 18.50 -13.42
C GLY A 360 7.54 18.80 -14.84
N ARG A 361 6.22 18.91 -15.07
CA ARG A 361 5.68 19.27 -16.39
C ARG A 361 6.10 20.67 -16.83
N ALA A 362 6.16 21.63 -15.91
CA ALA A 362 6.62 22.98 -16.22
C ALA A 362 8.07 22.96 -16.71
N ALA A 363 8.95 22.30 -15.95
CA ALA A 363 10.36 22.16 -16.31
C ALA A 363 10.54 21.47 -17.67
N ALA A 364 9.86 20.33 -17.89
CA ALA A 364 10.06 19.54 -19.11
C ALA A 364 9.40 20.12 -20.36
N LEU A 365 8.16 20.60 -20.25
CA LEU A 365 7.36 20.95 -21.42
C LEU A 365 7.50 22.41 -21.82
N HIS A 366 7.79 23.29 -20.87
CA HIS A 366 7.76 24.74 -21.09
C HIS A 366 9.16 25.37 -20.93
N ASP A 367 10.01 24.87 -20.03
CA ASP A 367 11.40 25.34 -19.88
C ASP A 367 12.44 24.42 -20.56
N HIS A 368 12.00 23.32 -21.19
CA HIS A 368 12.84 22.38 -21.94
C HIS A 368 14.01 21.77 -21.13
N LEU A 369 13.79 21.52 -19.84
CA LEU A 369 14.73 20.87 -18.93
C LEU A 369 14.45 19.37 -18.79
N GLU A 370 15.46 18.59 -18.41
CA GLU A 370 15.28 17.20 -18.02
C GLU A 370 14.65 17.15 -16.63
N THR A 371 13.67 16.26 -16.42
CA THR A 371 13.02 16.11 -15.11
C THR A 371 12.69 14.66 -14.77
N THR A 372 12.73 14.34 -13.48
CA THR A 372 12.15 13.11 -12.93
C THR A 372 11.26 13.44 -11.75
N LEU A 373 10.17 12.69 -11.61
CA LEU A 373 9.23 12.80 -10.50
C LEU A 373 9.17 11.46 -9.78
N THR A 374 9.50 11.47 -8.50
CA THR A 374 9.24 10.37 -7.57
C THR A 374 8.23 10.82 -6.52
N GLN A 375 7.43 9.89 -6.03
CA GLN A 375 6.38 10.16 -5.05
C GLN A 375 6.51 9.19 -3.89
N SER A 376 6.29 9.68 -2.68
CA SER A 376 6.24 8.88 -1.46
C SER A 376 4.94 9.18 -0.72
N TYR A 377 4.21 8.11 -0.38
CA TYR A 377 3.04 8.17 0.48
C TYR A 377 3.31 7.34 1.73
N GLY A 378 2.94 7.89 2.89
CA GLY A 378 2.76 7.08 4.08
C GLY A 378 1.73 5.96 3.81
N PRO A 379 1.77 4.85 4.57
CA PRO A 379 0.80 3.78 4.47
C PRO A 379 -0.68 4.23 4.59
N GLU A 380 -0.91 5.44 5.11
CA GLU A 380 -2.17 6.15 5.22
C GLU A 380 -2.42 6.97 3.93
N SER A 381 -3.25 6.46 3.02
CA SER A 381 -3.54 7.12 1.73
C SER A 381 -4.31 8.44 1.84
N ARG A 382 -4.87 8.76 3.02
CA ARG A 382 -5.49 10.06 3.37
C ARG A 382 -5.09 10.45 4.78
N GLY A 383 -4.74 11.72 4.97
CA GLY A 383 -4.31 12.27 6.27
C GLY A 383 -2.88 11.95 6.70
N GLY A 384 -2.21 10.95 6.11
CA GLY A 384 -0.79 10.68 6.35
C GLY A 384 0.14 11.63 5.61
N ALA A 385 1.36 11.78 6.13
CA ALA A 385 2.41 12.54 5.46
C ALA A 385 2.72 11.96 4.08
N CYS A 386 2.72 12.81 3.05
CA CYS A 386 3.11 12.47 1.69
C CYS A 386 4.12 13.47 1.15
N SER A 387 4.88 13.06 0.13
CA SER A 387 5.81 13.92 -0.58
C SER A 387 5.86 13.62 -2.08
N ALA A 388 6.17 14.67 -2.83
CA ALA A 388 6.57 14.60 -4.23
C ALA A 388 7.99 15.16 -4.34
N ALA A 389 8.87 14.40 -4.96
CA ALA A 389 10.28 14.73 -5.15
C ALA A 389 10.53 14.91 -6.65
N VAL A 390 11.03 16.08 -7.03
CA VAL A 390 11.28 16.48 -8.42
C VAL A 390 12.77 16.77 -8.56
N VAL A 391 13.42 16.09 -9.50
CA VAL A 391 14.79 16.44 -9.93
C VAL A 391 14.67 17.18 -11.25
N ILE A 392 15.35 18.31 -11.39
CA ILE A 392 15.37 19.15 -12.58
C ILE A 392 16.82 19.40 -12.97
N SER A 393 17.15 19.30 -14.26
CA SER A 393 18.51 19.44 -14.75
C SER A 393 18.51 20.01 -16.16
N ASP A 394 19.52 20.81 -16.49
CA ASP A 394 19.80 21.28 -17.85
C ASP A 394 20.54 20.22 -18.71
N GLY A 395 20.89 19.07 -18.11
CA GLY A 395 21.43 17.89 -18.77
C GLY A 395 20.82 16.59 -18.27
N ALA A 396 21.30 15.45 -18.77
CA ALA A 396 20.75 14.13 -18.47
C ALA A 396 20.72 13.80 -16.97
N ILE A 397 19.56 13.36 -16.47
CA ILE A 397 19.40 12.90 -15.08
C ILE A 397 19.80 11.43 -14.99
N LEU A 398 20.94 11.16 -14.34
CA LEU A 398 21.45 9.80 -14.14
C LEU A 398 20.84 9.11 -12.90
N TYR A 399 20.35 9.89 -11.93
CA TYR A 399 19.76 9.37 -10.70
C TYR A 399 18.43 10.09 -10.39
N PRO A 400 17.29 9.38 -10.35
CA PRO A 400 15.97 10.00 -10.31
C PRO A 400 15.43 10.31 -8.90
N TYR A 401 16.18 9.97 -7.84
CA TYR A 401 15.74 10.18 -6.45
C TYR A 401 16.37 11.42 -5.83
N VAL A 402 15.57 12.18 -5.08
CA VAL A 402 16.03 13.31 -4.26
C VAL A 402 16.70 12.81 -2.99
N THR A 403 17.95 13.21 -2.78
CA THR A 403 18.76 12.86 -1.61
C THR A 403 18.96 14.06 -0.67
N ARG A 404 19.29 15.23 -1.24
CA ARG A 404 19.52 16.48 -0.52
C ARG A 404 18.85 17.63 -1.29
N PRO A 405 17.54 17.84 -1.11
CA PRO A 405 16.81 18.88 -1.82
C PRO A 405 17.42 20.26 -1.59
N ASN A 406 17.53 21.06 -2.65
CA ASN A 406 17.84 22.49 -2.57
C ASN A 406 16.62 23.31 -2.16
N LEU A 407 15.41 22.77 -2.37
CA LEU A 407 14.15 23.40 -2.00
C LEU A 407 13.23 22.39 -1.33
N ILE A 408 12.73 22.71 -0.14
CA ILE A 408 11.60 22.01 0.49
C ILE A 408 10.42 22.97 0.60
N ALA A 409 9.24 22.55 0.15
CA ALA A 409 7.99 23.23 0.44
C ALA A 409 7.09 22.32 1.29
N ALA A 410 6.88 22.68 2.56
CA ALA A 410 6.13 21.89 3.53
C ALA A 410 4.80 22.56 3.90
N MET A 411 3.70 21.84 3.69
CA MET A 411 2.34 22.34 3.99
C MET A 411 1.67 21.66 5.19
N TYR A 412 2.38 20.80 5.90
CA TYR A 412 1.87 20.03 7.05
C TYR A 412 3.00 19.68 8.03
N GLN A 413 2.74 19.78 9.34
CA GLN A 413 3.76 19.65 10.39
C GLN A 413 4.49 18.30 10.37
N GLU A 414 3.78 17.18 10.30
CA GLU A 414 4.40 15.85 10.35
C GLU A 414 5.21 15.57 9.09
N ALA A 415 4.79 16.13 7.95
CA ALA A 415 5.55 16.06 6.71
C ALA A 415 6.83 16.90 6.80
N TYR A 416 6.77 18.09 7.42
CA TYR A 416 7.96 18.87 7.75
C TYR A 416 8.91 18.07 8.65
N THR A 417 8.43 17.57 9.79
CA THR A 417 9.23 16.80 10.75
C THR A 417 9.94 15.61 10.08
N THR A 418 9.27 14.95 9.13
CA THR A 418 9.84 13.80 8.40
C THR A 418 10.96 14.17 7.43
N TYR A 419 10.83 15.30 6.72
CA TYR A 419 11.68 15.57 5.54
C TYR A 419 12.65 16.74 5.68
N HIS A 420 12.44 17.67 6.63
CA HIS A 420 13.23 18.90 6.74
C HIS A 420 14.73 18.65 6.93
N GLY A 421 15.13 17.61 7.65
CA GLY A 421 16.54 17.26 7.89
C GLY A 421 17.33 16.85 6.64
N GLN A 422 16.67 16.72 5.48
CA GLN A 422 17.32 16.41 4.21
C GLN A 422 17.70 17.68 3.43
N LEU A 423 17.18 18.86 3.80
CA LEU A 423 17.47 20.11 3.10
C LEU A 423 18.98 20.35 3.01
N ALA A 424 19.45 20.65 1.80
CA ALA A 424 20.83 21.02 1.57
C ALA A 424 21.21 22.28 2.37
N GLU A 425 22.49 22.43 2.69
CA GLU A 425 22.98 23.64 3.36
C GLU A 425 22.76 24.85 2.45
N GLY A 426 22.22 25.94 3.00
CA GLY A 426 21.78 27.10 2.20
C GLY A 426 20.54 26.86 1.33
N GLY A 427 19.87 25.71 1.47
CA GLY A 427 18.63 25.40 0.78
C GLY A 427 17.46 26.27 1.25
N LEU A 428 16.46 26.40 0.37
CA LEU A 428 15.26 27.19 0.60
C LEU A 428 14.16 26.34 1.23
N LEU A 429 13.67 26.75 2.40
CA LEU A 429 12.54 26.13 3.08
C LEU A 429 11.31 27.02 2.99
N LEU A 430 10.31 26.65 2.18
CA LEU A 430 8.98 27.26 2.22
C LEU A 430 8.07 26.46 3.14
N VAL A 431 7.32 27.15 3.99
CA VAL A 431 6.36 26.49 4.89
C VAL A 431 5.00 27.17 4.86
N ASP A 432 3.95 26.38 5.02
CA ASP A 432 2.64 26.92 5.35
C ASP A 432 2.69 27.57 6.74
N ALA A 433 2.48 28.89 6.80
CA ALA A 433 2.67 29.68 8.01
C ALA A 433 1.79 29.24 9.18
N ASP A 434 0.64 28.63 8.89
CA ASP A 434 -0.41 28.29 9.85
C ASP A 434 -0.35 26.83 10.29
N LEU A 435 0.14 25.96 9.41
CA LEU A 435 0.16 24.51 9.65
C LEU A 435 1.54 23.97 10.02
N VAL A 436 2.60 24.78 9.89
CA VAL A 436 3.98 24.34 10.12
C VAL A 436 4.73 25.33 11.02
N HIS A 437 5.36 24.76 12.04
CA HIS A 437 6.24 25.42 13.00
C HIS A 437 7.67 24.85 12.81
N PRO A 438 8.51 25.54 12.02
CA PRO A 438 9.90 25.15 11.84
C PRO A 438 10.70 25.33 13.13
N ASP A 439 11.73 24.51 13.29
CA ASP A 439 12.69 24.66 14.39
C ASP A 439 13.42 26.02 14.28
N PRO A 440 13.37 26.89 15.32
CA PRO A 440 14.05 28.18 15.33
C PRO A 440 15.56 28.09 15.11
N ASP A 441 16.18 26.97 15.47
CA ASP A 441 17.63 26.79 15.45
C ASP A 441 18.14 26.11 14.16
N ALA A 442 17.25 25.88 13.17
CA ALA A 442 17.57 25.08 11.98
C ALA A 442 18.59 25.73 11.02
N GLY A 443 18.98 26.99 11.20
CA GLY A 443 20.00 27.68 10.38
C GLY A 443 19.65 27.80 8.88
N GLN A 444 18.37 27.58 8.52
CA GLN A 444 17.87 27.52 7.15
C GLN A 444 17.19 28.84 6.74
N CYS A 445 17.18 29.14 5.44
CA CYS A 445 16.37 30.24 4.90
C CYS A 445 14.90 29.82 4.87
N VAL A 446 14.13 30.26 5.87
CA VAL A 446 12.71 29.90 6.04
C VAL A 446 11.81 31.02 5.52
N VAL A 447 10.97 30.69 4.55
CA VAL A 447 9.94 31.58 4.01
C VAL A 447 8.57 31.07 4.44
N ARG A 448 7.85 31.89 5.22
CA ARG A 448 6.52 31.55 5.72
C ARG A 448 5.45 32.08 4.77
N ILE A 449 4.67 31.18 4.16
CA ILE A 449 3.59 31.53 3.24
C ILE A 449 2.27 31.07 3.87
N PRO A 450 1.30 31.95 4.16
CA PRO A 450 -0.01 31.54 4.69
C PRO A 450 -0.89 30.94 3.58
N ALA A 451 -0.41 29.88 2.93
CA ALA A 451 -1.00 29.33 1.69
C ALA A 451 -2.43 28.80 1.91
N THR A 452 -2.65 28.07 3.01
CA THR A 452 -3.97 27.55 3.38
C THR A 452 -4.96 28.69 3.68
N ARG A 453 -4.52 29.70 4.42
CA ARG A 453 -5.35 30.87 4.74
C ARG A 453 -5.67 31.73 3.52
N ILE A 454 -4.71 31.99 2.63
CA ILE A 454 -4.97 32.68 1.36
C ILE A 454 -6.02 31.91 0.55
N ALA A 455 -5.88 30.58 0.46
CA ALA A 455 -6.84 29.76 -0.28
C ALA A 455 -8.24 29.77 0.35
N GLU A 456 -8.34 29.83 1.68
CA GLU A 456 -9.61 29.84 2.40
C GLU A 456 -10.28 31.22 2.42
N GLU A 457 -9.58 32.24 2.92
CA GLU A 457 -10.13 33.56 3.23
C GLU A 457 -10.22 34.46 1.99
N GLU A 458 -9.23 34.42 1.10
CA GLU A 458 -9.21 35.31 -0.08
C GLU A 458 -9.87 34.65 -1.31
N LEU A 459 -9.72 33.34 -1.49
CA LEU A 459 -10.16 32.62 -2.69
C LEU A 459 -11.38 31.71 -2.45
N GLY A 460 -11.79 31.52 -1.19
CA GLY A 460 -12.98 30.76 -0.82
C GLY A 460 -12.90 29.25 -1.07
N ARG A 461 -11.72 28.69 -1.36
CA ARG A 461 -11.51 27.26 -1.63
C ARG A 461 -10.14 26.77 -1.13
N THR A 462 -10.11 26.07 -0.01
CA THR A 462 -8.90 25.47 0.55
C THR A 462 -8.15 24.51 -0.39
N GLN A 463 -8.83 23.93 -1.40
CA GLN A 463 -8.21 22.97 -2.33
C GLN A 463 -7.14 23.59 -3.25
N VAL A 464 -7.03 24.93 -3.34
CA VAL A 464 -6.02 25.60 -4.17
C VAL A 464 -4.77 26.04 -3.38
N ALA A 465 -4.66 25.68 -2.10
CA ALA A 465 -3.52 26.05 -1.26
C ALA A 465 -2.17 25.56 -1.83
N ASN A 466 -2.15 24.39 -2.47
CA ASN A 466 -0.95 23.88 -3.14
C ASN A 466 -0.53 24.74 -4.34
N VAL A 467 -1.48 25.35 -5.04
CA VAL A 467 -1.23 26.27 -6.15
C VAL A 467 -0.70 27.62 -5.66
N VAL A 468 -1.19 28.11 -4.52
CA VAL A 468 -0.60 29.28 -3.84
C VAL A 468 0.88 29.01 -3.51
N MET A 469 1.18 27.82 -2.97
CA MET A 469 2.56 27.42 -2.67
C MET A 469 3.44 27.32 -3.94
N LEU A 470 2.90 26.83 -5.06
CA LEU A 470 3.61 26.82 -6.35
C LEU A 470 3.93 28.24 -6.85
N GLY A 471 3.00 29.19 -6.68
CA GLY A 471 3.26 30.60 -6.97
C GLY A 471 4.42 31.15 -6.15
N ALA A 472 4.45 30.83 -4.84
CA ALA A 472 5.55 31.21 -3.97
C ALA A 472 6.89 30.59 -4.39
N ILE A 473 6.91 29.31 -4.79
CA ILE A 473 8.11 28.65 -5.32
C ILE A 473 8.63 29.39 -6.57
N ALA A 474 7.75 29.79 -7.49
CA ALA A 474 8.14 30.55 -8.68
C ALA A 474 8.71 31.95 -8.38
N ALA A 475 8.32 32.57 -7.26
CA ALA A 475 8.87 33.87 -6.85
C ALA A 475 10.21 33.74 -6.12
N MET A 476 10.39 32.66 -5.36
CA MET A 476 11.56 32.47 -4.49
C MET A 476 12.66 31.62 -5.12
N SER A 477 12.38 30.89 -6.20
CA SER A 477 13.34 30.06 -6.91
C SER A 477 13.47 30.48 -8.37
N ASP A 478 14.69 30.43 -8.90
CA ASP A 478 15.00 30.68 -10.32
C ASP A 478 15.13 29.36 -11.11
N VAL A 479 14.53 28.29 -10.59
CA VAL A 479 14.69 26.92 -11.13
C VAL A 479 13.73 26.67 -12.29
N ILE A 480 12.52 27.22 -12.20
CA ILE A 480 11.48 27.12 -13.23
C ILE A 480 10.94 28.52 -13.44
N SER A 481 10.74 28.90 -14.71
CA SER A 481 10.16 30.20 -15.03
C SER A 481 8.72 30.30 -14.49
N ALA A 482 8.37 31.47 -13.97
CA ALA A 482 7.02 31.72 -13.46
C ALA A 482 5.95 31.50 -14.54
N GLU A 483 6.26 31.83 -15.79
CA GLU A 483 5.38 31.60 -16.95
C GLU A 483 5.16 30.10 -17.19
N ALA A 484 6.22 29.28 -17.22
CA ALA A 484 6.13 27.83 -17.39
C ALA A 484 5.31 27.18 -16.28
N LEU A 485 5.57 27.56 -15.02
CA LEU A 485 4.88 26.99 -13.87
C LEU A 485 3.39 27.37 -13.88
N ARG A 486 3.07 28.64 -14.16
CA ARG A 486 1.69 29.13 -14.29
C ARG A 486 0.95 28.41 -15.41
N ARG A 487 1.58 28.25 -16.57
CA ARG A 487 0.99 27.52 -17.70
C ARG A 487 0.73 26.06 -17.36
N SER A 488 1.68 25.39 -16.71
CA SER A 488 1.53 24.00 -16.26
C SER A 488 0.40 23.82 -15.24
N VAL A 489 0.19 24.79 -14.34
CA VAL A 489 -0.98 24.82 -13.44
C VAL A 489 -2.27 24.78 -14.25
N LEU A 490 -2.46 25.71 -15.20
CA LEU A 490 -3.70 25.83 -15.97
C LEU A 490 -3.99 24.59 -16.83
N GLU A 491 -2.96 23.92 -17.34
CA GLU A 491 -3.09 22.69 -18.12
C GLU A 491 -3.39 21.45 -17.27
N SER A 492 -3.10 21.49 -15.96
CA SER A 492 -3.16 20.33 -15.06
C SER A 492 -4.39 20.31 -14.14
N VAL A 493 -5.06 21.45 -13.97
CA VAL A 493 -6.23 21.60 -13.08
C VAL A 493 -7.54 21.20 -13.79
N PRO A 494 -8.62 20.86 -13.04
CA PRO A 494 -9.90 20.53 -13.65
C PRO A 494 -10.47 21.65 -14.51
N LYS A 495 -11.10 21.29 -15.64
CA LYS A 495 -11.79 22.24 -16.50
C LYS A 495 -12.87 23.02 -15.73
N GLY A 496 -12.95 24.33 -15.95
CA GLY A 496 -13.83 25.25 -15.25
C GLY A 496 -13.28 25.76 -13.90
N THR A 497 -12.01 25.49 -13.59
CA THR A 497 -11.34 26.01 -12.39
C THR A 497 -10.09 26.84 -12.71
N GLU A 498 -9.85 27.13 -13.99
CA GLU A 498 -8.65 27.79 -14.49
C GLU A 498 -8.48 29.19 -13.89
N GLU A 499 -9.53 30.01 -13.87
CA GLU A 499 -9.48 31.37 -13.30
C GLU A 499 -9.12 31.37 -11.80
N LEU A 500 -9.71 30.44 -11.04
CA LEU A 500 -9.43 30.31 -9.62
C LEU A 500 -7.97 29.90 -9.35
N ASN A 501 -7.47 28.93 -10.13
CA ASN A 501 -6.08 28.47 -9.96
C ASN A 501 -5.07 29.50 -10.49
N ALA A 502 -5.42 30.28 -11.51
CA ALA A 502 -4.64 31.44 -11.96
C ALA A 502 -4.50 32.46 -10.81
N ALA A 503 -5.63 32.87 -10.21
CA ALA A 503 -5.65 33.79 -9.09
C ALA A 503 -4.86 33.24 -7.88
N ALA A 504 -4.97 31.95 -7.59
CA ALA A 504 -4.21 31.29 -6.53
C ALA A 504 -2.69 31.37 -6.76
N PHE A 505 -2.25 31.07 -7.98
CA PHE A 505 -0.84 31.15 -8.36
C PHE A 505 -0.31 32.58 -8.26
N ASP A 506 -1.03 33.53 -8.87
CA ASP A 506 -0.63 34.94 -8.93
C ASP A 506 -0.53 35.52 -7.50
N ARG A 507 -1.49 35.20 -6.63
CA ARG A 507 -1.49 35.67 -5.24
C ARG A 507 -0.32 35.12 -4.43
N GLY A 508 -0.02 33.82 -4.59
CA GLY A 508 1.14 33.20 -3.94
C GLY A 508 2.47 33.78 -4.40
N TYR A 509 2.58 34.06 -5.70
CA TYR A 509 3.75 34.70 -6.32
C TYR A 509 3.97 36.11 -5.78
N GLU A 510 2.91 36.94 -5.75
CA GLU A 510 2.98 38.31 -5.23
C GLU A 510 3.35 38.36 -3.75
N TYR A 511 2.74 37.50 -2.92
CA TYR A 511 3.01 37.43 -1.48
C TYR A 511 4.49 37.10 -1.21
N ALA A 512 5.00 36.06 -1.87
CA ALA A 512 6.39 35.64 -1.70
C ALA A 512 7.38 36.69 -2.21
N ARG A 513 7.06 37.41 -3.28
CA ARG A 513 7.91 38.49 -3.80
C ARG A 513 8.03 39.67 -2.83
N GLN A 514 6.98 39.97 -2.07
CA GLN A 514 7.02 40.99 -1.01
C GLN A 514 7.98 40.58 0.10
N GLN A 515 7.97 39.30 0.50
CA GLN A 515 8.88 38.74 1.51
C GLN A 515 10.36 38.71 1.06
N LYS A 516 10.64 38.73 -0.25
CA LYS A 516 12.02 38.80 -0.80
C LYS A 516 12.60 40.22 -0.78
N SER A 517 11.77 41.24 -0.56
CA SER A 517 12.14 42.66 -0.60
C SER A 517 12.35 43.28 0.80
N GLU A 518 11.99 42.54 1.85
CA GLU A 518 12.30 42.79 3.26
C GLU A 518 13.50 41.92 3.67
#